data_AF-A0A953LQ43-F1
#
_entry.id   AF-A0A953LQ43-F1
#
_cell.length_a   1.000
_cell.length_b   1.000
_cell.length_c   1.000
_cell.angle_alpha   90.00
_cell.angle_beta   90.00
_cell.angle_gamma   90.00
#
_symmetry.space_group_name_H-M   'P 1'
#
loop_
_entity.id
_entity.type
_entity.pdbx_description
1 polymer ?
#
loop_
_entity_poly.entity_id
_entity_poly.type
_entity_poly.pdbx_seq_one_letter_code
_entity_poly.pdbx_strand_id
1 'polypeptide(L)' 'MNNERRRNLKLRVLFDEAYNRVEPCYATRPPQGLPVEWVVFRTARAAYPQLSTLDLFQLVMASSRVYRTRQSGAPGNLAF' A
#
# COMPACT_ATOMS: atom_id res chain seq x y z
N MET A 1 -8.81 22.13 13.14
CA MET A 1 -9.30 20.83 12.63
C MET A 1 -8.14 20.02 12.07
N ASN A 2 -7.56 19.07 12.82
CA ASN A 2 -6.42 18.27 12.34
C ASN A 2 -6.31 16.88 13.02
N ASN A 3 -7.42 16.32 13.52
CA ASN A 3 -7.43 15.06 14.27
C ASN A 3 -7.78 13.82 13.43
N GLU A 4 -8.27 13.98 12.20
CA GLU A 4 -8.60 12.83 11.33
C GLU A 4 -7.35 12.17 10.74
N ARG A 5 -6.29 12.95 10.44
CA ARG A 5 -4.99 12.42 9.94
C ARG A 5 -4.26 11.52 10.95
N ARG A 6 -4.66 11.54 12.23
CA ARG A 6 -4.06 10.74 13.31
C ARG A 6 -4.81 9.46 13.65
N ARG A 7 -5.98 9.21 13.05
CA ARG A 7 -6.96 8.30 13.66
C ARG A 7 -6.70 6.80 13.44
N ASN A 8 -5.93 6.41 12.43
CA ASN A 8 -5.70 4.99 12.12
C ASN A 8 -4.35 4.48 12.67
N LEU A 9 -4.16 4.65 13.99
CA LEU A 9 -3.02 4.09 14.74
C LEU A 9 -2.85 2.59 14.47
N LYS A 10 -3.97 1.85 14.44
CA LYS A 10 -3.98 0.42 14.14
C LYS A 10 -3.35 0.10 12.78
N LEU A 11 -3.73 0.83 11.73
CA LEU A 11 -3.15 0.62 10.40
C LEU A 11 -1.69 1.05 10.33
N ARG A 12 -1.29 2.10 11.04
CA ARG A 12 0.13 2.50 11.11
C ARG A 12 1.00 1.42 11.72
N VAL A 13 0.56 0.80 12.82
CA VAL A 13 1.29 -0.29 13.46
C VAL A 13 1.35 -1.52 12.55
N LEU A 14 0.24 -1.82 11.85
CA LEU A 14 0.18 -2.95 10.93
C LEU A 14 0.94 -2.70 9.62
N PHE A 15 1.17 -1.44 9.26
CA PHE A 15 1.60 -1.06 7.91
C PHE A 15 2.93 -1.70 7.55
N ASP A 16 3.93 -1.68 8.43
CA ASP A 16 5.26 -2.20 8.11
C ASP A 16 5.20 -3.72 7.84
N GLU A 17 4.48 -4.47 8.66
CA GLU A 17 4.27 -5.91 8.48
C GLU A 17 3.52 -6.21 7.18
N ALA A 18 2.40 -5.51 6.96
CA ALA A 18 1.58 -5.72 5.79
C ALA A 18 2.27 -5.27 4.50
N TYR A 19 3.07 -4.21 4.56
CA TYR A 19 3.88 -3.72 3.46
C TYR A 19 4.92 -4.77 3.06
N ASN A 20 5.69 -5.31 4.00
CA ASN A 20 6.67 -6.37 3.72
C ASN A 20 6.03 -7.60 3.04
N ARG A 21 4.76 -7.88 3.37
CA ARG A 21 4.02 -8.99 2.76
C ARG A 21 3.58 -8.71 1.32
N VAL A 22 3.21 -7.47 1.00
CA VAL A 22 2.70 -7.11 -0.33
C VAL A 22 3.75 -6.48 -1.25
N GLU A 23 4.90 -6.07 -0.71
CA GLU A 23 6.03 -5.51 -1.47
C GLU A 23 6.43 -6.38 -2.68
N PRO A 24 6.54 -7.73 -2.56
CA PRO A 24 6.89 -8.59 -3.70
C PRO A 24 5.89 -8.52 -4.87
N CYS A 25 4.63 -8.16 -4.60
CA CYS A 25 3.63 -7.98 -5.65
C CYS A 25 3.99 -6.82 -6.59
N TYR A 26 4.67 -5.79 -6.09
CA TYR A 26 5.08 -4.65 -6.92
C TYR A 26 6.33 -4.93 -7.77
N ALA A 27 7.16 -5.89 -7.36
CA ALA A 27 8.34 -6.32 -8.12
C ALA A 27 7.98 -7.28 -9.26
N THR A 28 6.79 -7.88 -9.19
CA THR A 28 6.34 -8.89 -10.15
C THR A 28 5.42 -8.26 -11.20
N ARG A 29 5.58 -8.63 -12.47
CA ARG A 29 4.65 -8.20 -13.51
C ARG A 29 3.26 -8.80 -13.23
N PRO A 30 2.20 -8.00 -13.13
CA PRO A 30 0.87 -8.53 -12.86
C PRO A 30 0.39 -9.42 -14.02
N PRO A 31 -0.35 -10.50 -13.72
CA PRO A 31 -0.93 -11.36 -14.75
C PRO A 31 -1.95 -10.58 -15.57
N GLN A 32 -2.00 -10.87 -16.88
CA GLN A 32 -3.05 -10.40 -17.79
C GLN A 32 -3.18 -8.87 -17.95
N GLY A 33 -2.12 -8.10 -17.62
CA GLY A 33 -2.14 -6.64 -17.77
C GLY A 33 -3.01 -5.92 -16.75
N LEU A 34 -3.42 -6.60 -15.67
CA LEU A 34 -4.19 -5.98 -14.59
C LEU A 34 -3.33 -4.95 -13.82
N PRO A 35 -3.94 -3.93 -13.21
CA PRO A 35 -3.22 -3.00 -12.34
C PRO A 35 -2.54 -3.73 -11.19
N VAL A 36 -1.28 -3.38 -10.91
CA VAL A 36 -0.52 -3.99 -9.81
C VAL A 36 -1.20 -3.78 -8.46
N GLU A 37 -1.85 -2.62 -8.27
CA GLU A 37 -2.66 -2.28 -7.10
C GLU A 37 -3.77 -3.30 -6.83
N TRP A 38 -4.33 -3.89 -7.89
CA TRP A 38 -5.37 -4.89 -7.75
C TRP A 38 -4.82 -6.22 -7.21
N VAL A 39 -3.63 -6.63 -7.67
CA VAL A 39 -2.93 -7.82 -7.15
C VAL A 39 -2.56 -7.61 -5.68
N VAL A 40 -2.04 -6.43 -5.34
CA VAL A 40 -1.72 -6.04 -3.96
C VAL A 40 -2.97 -6.06 -3.09
N PHE A 41 -4.09 -5.50 -3.58
CA PHE A 41 -5.36 -5.50 -2.86
C PHE A 41 -5.85 -6.93 -2.56
N ARG A 42 -5.81 -7.83 -3.55
CA ARG A 42 -6.23 -9.23 -3.34
C ARG A 42 -5.33 -9.97 -2.37
N THR A 43 -4.01 -9.73 -2.45
CA THR A 43 -3.03 -10.31 -1.52
C THR A 43 -3.25 -9.80 -0.10
N ALA A 44 -3.43 -8.49 0.08
CA ALA A 44 -3.73 -7.89 1.37
C ALA A 44 -5.06 -8.39 1.95
N ARG A 45 -6.11 -8.52 1.14
CA ARG A 45 -7.41 -9.03 1.56
C ARG A 45 -7.35 -10.49 2.03
N ALA A 46 -6.52 -11.31 1.37
CA ALA A 46 -6.32 -12.70 1.77
C ALA A 46 -5.55 -12.80 3.11
N ALA A 47 -4.56 -11.94 3.34
CA ALA A 47 -3.75 -11.93 4.55
C ALA A 47 -4.44 -11.28 5.75
N TYR A 48 -5.29 -10.28 5.51
CA TYR A 48 -5.94 -9.47 6.54
C TYR A 48 -7.46 -9.40 6.32
N PRO A 49 -8.19 -10.53 6.37
CA PRO A 49 -9.64 -10.57 6.12
C PRO A 49 -10.46 -9.75 7.13
N GLN A 50 -9.88 -9.42 8.29
CA GLN A 50 -10.48 -8.58 9.33
C GLN A 50 -10.44 -7.08 9.01
N LEU A 51 -9.69 -6.65 7.99
CA LEU A 51 -9.63 -5.24 7.58
C LEU A 51 -10.83 -4.90 6.70
N SER A 52 -11.34 -3.68 6.86
CA SER A 52 -12.38 -3.17 5.98
C SER A 52 -11.84 -2.95 4.57
N THR A 53 -12.73 -2.89 3.57
CA THR A 53 -12.36 -2.54 2.20
C THR A 53 -11.66 -1.18 2.13
N LEU A 54 -12.07 -0.21 2.96
CA LEU A 54 -11.45 1.11 3.02
C LEU A 54 -10.03 1.03 3.59
N ASP A 55 -9.81 0.27 4.65
CA ASP A 55 -8.49 0.08 5.25
C ASP A 55 -7.52 -0.60 4.27
N LEU A 56 -8.00 -1.62 3.56
CA LEU A 56 -7.23 -2.31 2.52
C LEU A 56 -6.89 -1.36 1.36
N PHE A 57 -7.83 -0.52 0.93
CA PHE A 57 -7.57 0.48 -0.10
C PHE A 57 -6.54 1.52 0.35
N GLN A 58 -6.65 2.02 1.59
CA GLN A 58 -5.66 2.93 2.17
C GLN A 58 -4.27 2.31 2.23
N LEU A 59 -4.19 1.03 2.62
CA LEU A 59 -2.96 0.26 2.68
C LEU A 59 -2.32 0.12 1.29
N VAL A 60 -3.09 -0.25 0.27
CA VAL A 60 -2.60 -0.39 -1.11
C VAL A 60 -2.06 0.94 -1.65
N MET A 61 -2.78 2.04 -1.43
CA MET A 61 -2.35 3.36 -1.90
C MET A 61 -1.09 3.84 -1.18
N ALA A 62 -0.99 3.62 0.13
CA ALA A 62 0.21 3.92 0.90
C ALA A 62 1.40 3.06 0.46
N SER A 63 1.18 1.77 0.24
CA SER A 63 2.21 0.82 -0.21
C SER A 63 2.75 1.19 -1.59
N SER A 64 1.87 1.55 -2.54
CA SER A 64 2.27 1.98 -3.88
C SER A 64 3.14 3.24 -3.83
N ARG A 65 2.79 4.21 -2.97
CA ARG A 65 3.61 5.42 -2.75
C ARG A 65 4.99 5.06 -2.20
N VAL A 66 5.05 4.26 -1.13
CA VAL A 66 6.33 3.87 -0.49
C VAL A 66 7.23 3.12 -1.47
N TYR A 67 6.68 2.17 -2.21
CA TYR A 67 7.43 1.40 -3.21
C TYR A 67 8.01 2.31 -4.31
N ARG A 68 7.19 3.21 -4.86
CA ARG A 68 7.65 4.21 -5.85
C ARG A 68 8.75 5.10 -5.28
N THR A 69 8.58 5.62 -4.06
CA THR A 69 9.61 6.46 -3.42
C THR A 69 10.93 5.71 -3.22
N ARG A 70 10.89 4.43 -2.85
CA ARG A 70 12.09 3.59 -2.66
C ARG A 70 12.79 3.26 -3.98
N GLN A 71 12.04 2.95 -5.03
CA GLN A 71 12.60 2.63 -6.34
C GLN A 71 13.13 3.84 -7.09
N SER A 72 12.52 5.00 -6.88
CA SER A 72 12.93 6.19 -7.61
C SER A 72 14.37 6.59 -7.33
N GLY A 73 14.95 6.33 -6.15
CA GLY A 73 16.36 6.65 -5.82
C GLY A 73 16.80 8.11 -6.08
N ALA A 74 15.88 8.96 -6.52
CA ALA A 74 16.12 10.23 -7.16
C ALA A 74 15.44 11.32 -6.30
N PRO A 75 16.08 12.49 -6.14
CA PRO A 75 15.50 13.60 -5.40
C PRO A 75 14.12 13.89 -5.99
N GLY A 76 13.10 13.68 -5.15
CA GLY A 76 11.72 13.67 -5.58
C GLY A 76 11.32 15.01 -6.19
N ASN A 77 11.15 15.06 -7.50
CA ASN A 77 10.32 16.08 -8.12
C ASN A 77 8.86 15.64 -7.96
N LEU A 78 8.32 15.93 -6.79
CA LEU A 78 6.87 16.02 -6.60
C LEU A 78 6.44 17.32 -7.28
N ALA A 79 6.06 17.24 -8.55
CA ALA A 79 5.32 18.34 -9.18
C ALA A 79 3.94 18.39 -8.53
N PHE A 80 3.67 19.50 -7.82
CA PHE A 80 2.36 19.89 -7.34
C PHE A 80 1.52 20.44 -8.48
#